data_AF-R5V7N0-F1
#
_entry.id   AF-R5V7N0-F1
#
_cell.length_a   1.000
_cell.length_b   1.000
_cell.length_c   1.000
_cell.angle_alpha   90.00
_cell.angle_beta   90.00
_cell.angle_gamma   90.00
#
_symmetry.space_group_name_H-M   'P 1'
#
loop_
_entity.id
_entity.type
_entity.pdbx_description
1 polymer ?
#
loop_
_entity_poly.entity_id
_entity_poly.type
_entity_poly.pdbx_seq_one_letter_code
_entity_poly.pdbx_strand_id
1 'polypeptide(L)'
;MPVIIVLFVVWLLSFFFPVENLAVSSTSPWWTLFTYSFVHSYFLHLLVNSFVFWTYYRVMRKSDVYYLIPSCILIPAISGYLSAKSVPTCGFSSVISVMMGYYLSGCSRKIFVKALCLILFSYVFTGLFSKGVNTLIHVYSFSFSYITSVIYRKLCCLLQR
;
A
#
# COMPACT_ATOMS: atom_id res chain seq x y z
N MET A 1 -5.20 15.01 2.49
CA MET A 1 -5.26 15.37 3.94
C MET A 1 -6.29 14.55 4.72
N PRO A 2 -7.52 14.33 4.23
CA PRO A 2 -8.53 13.56 4.99
C PRO A 2 -8.07 12.16 5.40
N VAL A 3 -7.38 11.43 4.53
CA VAL A 3 -6.85 10.08 4.83
C VAL A 3 -5.89 10.10 6.02
N ILE A 4 -4.93 11.05 6.07
CA ILE A 4 -3.98 11.14 7.20
C ILE A 4 -4.70 11.42 8.52
N ILE A 5 -5.72 12.27 8.49
CA ILE A 5 -6.55 12.56 9.67
C ILE A 5 -7.25 11.27 10.13
N VAL A 6 -7.85 10.51 9.21
CA VAL A 6 -8.50 9.22 9.53
C VAL A 6 -7.49 8.23 10.14
N LEU A 7 -6.30 8.08 9.55
CA LEU A 7 -5.26 7.20 10.09
C LEU A 7 -4.84 7.61 11.50
N PHE A 8 -4.69 8.91 11.74
CA PHE A 8 -4.35 9.45 13.05
C PHE A 8 -5.48 9.22 14.07
N VAL A 9 -6.74 9.42 13.70
CA VAL A 9 -7.89 9.15 14.57
C VAL A 9 -7.99 7.66 14.91
N VAL A 10 -7.83 6.76 13.94
CA VAL A 10 -7.84 5.31 14.19
C VAL A 10 -6.69 4.91 15.12
N TRP A 11 -5.51 5.49 14.94
CA TRP A 11 -4.39 5.28 15.85
C TRP A 11 -4.67 5.81 17.26
N LEU A 12 -5.33 6.97 17.44
CA LEU A 12 -5.75 7.45 18.76
C LEU A 12 -6.78 6.53 19.41
N LEU A 13 -7.73 5.99 18.63
CA LEU A 13 -8.72 5.04 19.14
C LEU A 13 -8.10 3.73 19.61
N SER A 14 -6.91 3.36 19.11
CA SER A 14 -6.19 2.15 19.54
C SER A 14 -5.83 2.13 21.03
N PHE A 15 -5.76 3.29 21.68
CA PHE A 15 -5.50 3.38 23.12
C PHE A 15 -6.73 3.00 23.97
N PHE A 16 -7.93 3.04 23.38
CA PHE A 16 -9.20 2.83 24.09
C PHE A 16 -9.92 1.56 23.62
N PHE A 17 -9.66 1.10 22.40
CA PHE A 17 -10.35 -0.02 21.77
C PHE A 17 -9.36 -1.04 21.20
N PRO A 18 -9.71 -2.35 21.18
CA PRO A 18 -8.87 -3.41 20.64
C PRO A 18 -8.88 -3.39 19.10
N VAL A 19 -8.19 -2.40 18.52
CA VAL A 19 -8.11 -2.21 17.07
C VAL A 19 -7.29 -3.30 16.38
N GLU A 20 -6.55 -4.16 17.12
CA GLU A 20 -5.91 -5.34 16.54
C GLU A 20 -6.91 -6.29 15.86
N ASN A 21 -8.19 -6.26 16.25
CA ASN A 21 -9.24 -7.02 15.59
C ASN A 21 -9.51 -6.55 14.14
N LEU A 22 -9.04 -5.35 13.78
CA LEU A 22 -9.13 -4.80 12.43
C LEU A 22 -7.93 -5.18 11.55
N ALA A 23 -6.90 -5.82 12.11
CA ALA A 23 -5.74 -6.31 11.38
C ALA A 23 -6.03 -7.65 10.69
N VAL A 24 -5.28 -7.96 9.63
CA VAL A 24 -5.50 -9.18 8.82
C VAL A 24 -4.57 -10.30 9.26
N SER A 25 -5.13 -11.49 9.48
CA SER A 25 -4.42 -12.76 9.65
C SER A 25 -5.12 -13.88 8.87
N SER A 26 -4.50 -15.05 8.79
CA SER A 26 -5.05 -16.23 8.13
C SER A 26 -6.35 -16.76 8.76
N THR A 27 -6.66 -16.36 9.99
CA THR A 27 -7.87 -16.75 10.73
C THR A 27 -8.86 -15.61 10.93
N SER A 28 -8.49 -14.39 10.52
CA SER A 28 -9.34 -13.21 10.70
C SER A 28 -10.53 -13.21 9.72
N PRO A 29 -11.66 -12.56 10.08
CA PRO A 29 -12.78 -12.39 9.16
C PRO A 29 -12.39 -11.69 7.86
N TRP A 30 -13.03 -12.03 6.74
CA TRP A 30 -12.70 -11.48 5.41
C TRP A 30 -12.75 -9.95 5.33
N TRP A 31 -13.57 -9.28 6.15
CA TRP A 31 -13.70 -7.83 6.13
C TRP A 31 -12.42 -7.13 6.63
N THR A 32 -11.55 -7.82 7.37
CA THR A 32 -10.26 -7.26 7.82
C THR A 32 -9.33 -6.94 6.66
N LEU A 33 -9.54 -7.57 5.49
CA LEU A 33 -8.84 -7.28 4.23
C LEU A 33 -9.01 -5.81 3.79
N PHE A 34 -10.07 -5.15 4.24
CA PHE A 34 -10.34 -3.75 3.92
C PHE A 34 -9.99 -2.80 5.07
N THR A 35 -9.82 -3.30 6.30
CA THR A 35 -9.59 -2.45 7.48
C THR A 35 -8.14 -2.42 7.94
N TYR A 36 -7.34 -3.45 7.65
CA TYR A 36 -5.98 -3.57 8.20
C TYR A 36 -5.05 -2.41 7.82
N SER A 37 -5.33 -1.76 6.68
CA SER A 37 -4.55 -0.63 6.18
C SER A 37 -4.70 0.62 7.06
N PHE A 38 -5.77 0.71 7.87
CA PHE A 38 -6.01 1.85 8.75
C PHE A 38 -5.36 1.72 10.13
N VAL A 39 -4.85 0.54 10.47
CA VAL A 39 -4.28 0.25 11.80
C VAL A 39 -2.76 0.34 11.76
N HIS A 40 -2.17 0.89 12.83
CA HIS A 40 -0.72 0.98 13.00
C HIS A 40 -0.33 0.56 14.41
N SER A 41 0.68 -0.31 14.50
CA SER A 41 1.20 -0.85 15.76
C SER A 41 1.97 0.17 16.63
N TYR A 42 2.52 1.23 16.03
CA TYR A 42 3.24 2.27 16.76
C TYR A 42 3.28 3.60 15.98
N PHE A 43 3.48 4.72 16.69
CA PHE A 43 3.42 6.07 16.12
C PHE A 43 4.38 6.30 14.96
N LEU A 44 5.63 5.81 15.07
CA LEU A 44 6.62 6.00 14.00
C LEU A 44 6.18 5.30 12.70
N HIS A 45 5.52 4.15 12.76
CA HIS A 45 4.97 3.47 11.59
C HIS A 45 3.88 4.31 10.91
N LEU A 46 3.00 4.91 11.70
CA LEU A 46 1.98 5.85 11.22
C LEU A 46 2.62 7.09 10.58
N LEU A 47 3.60 7.69 11.25
CA LEU A 47 4.27 8.92 10.81
C LEU A 47 4.96 8.71 9.45
N VAL A 48 5.73 7.64 9.31
CA VAL A 48 6.42 7.29 8.07
C VAL A 48 5.42 7.04 6.95
N ASN A 49 4.37 6.25 7.20
CA ASN A 49 3.34 6.00 6.20
C ASN A 49 2.62 7.29 5.78
N SER A 50 2.30 8.17 6.73
CA SER A 50 1.65 9.45 6.46
C SER A 50 2.52 10.37 5.61
N PHE A 51 3.81 10.45 5.92
CA PHE A 51 4.77 11.24 5.16
C PHE A 51 4.93 10.72 3.73
N VAL A 52 5.15 9.42 3.56
CA VAL A 52 5.33 8.82 2.22
C VAL A 52 4.03 8.87 1.41
N PHE A 53 2.87 8.65 2.03
CA PHE A 53 1.59 8.86 1.38
C PHE A 53 1.45 10.31 0.88
N TRP A 54 1.80 11.29 1.71
CA TRP A 54 1.71 12.71 1.34
C TRP A 54 2.62 13.06 0.16
N THR A 55 3.86 12.56 0.12
CA THR A 55 4.77 12.82 -1.01
C THR A 55 4.23 12.26 -2.31
N TYR A 56 3.75 11.01 -2.32
CA TYR A 56 3.12 10.43 -3.51
C TYR A 56 1.84 11.19 -3.88
N TYR A 57 0.96 11.45 -2.93
CA TYR A 57 -0.31 12.14 -3.19
C TYR A 57 -0.11 13.49 -3.89
N ARG A 58 0.94 14.24 -3.54
CA ARG A 58 1.26 15.54 -4.16
C ARG A 58 1.64 15.44 -5.64
N VAL A 59 2.19 14.32 -6.08
CA VAL A 59 2.67 14.13 -7.48
C VAL A 59 1.70 13.29 -8.33
N MET A 60 0.61 12.79 -7.74
CA MET A 60 -0.39 12.00 -8.46
C MET A 60 -1.24 12.87 -9.40
N ARG A 61 -1.53 12.33 -10.59
CA ARG A 61 -2.44 12.97 -11.55
C ARG A 61 -3.87 12.83 -11.07
N LYS A 62 -4.54 13.96 -10.81
CA LYS A 62 -5.94 13.98 -10.39
C LYS A 62 -6.91 13.36 -11.41
N SER A 63 -6.54 13.37 -12.70
CA SER A 63 -7.32 12.75 -13.78
C SER A 63 -7.49 11.24 -13.62
N ASP A 64 -6.55 10.57 -12.94
CA ASP A 64 -6.52 9.11 -12.82
C ASP A 64 -7.21 8.62 -11.55
N VAL A 65 -7.97 9.49 -10.88
CA VAL A 65 -8.66 9.20 -9.60
C VAL A 65 -9.60 7.99 -9.71
N TYR A 66 -10.28 7.84 -10.85
CA TYR A 66 -11.20 6.73 -11.12
C TYR A 66 -10.51 5.37 -11.19
N TYR A 67 -9.22 5.33 -11.54
CA TYR A 67 -8.41 4.12 -11.48
C TYR A 67 -7.74 3.97 -10.10
N LEU A 68 -7.19 5.07 -9.58
CA LEU A 68 -6.40 5.07 -8.35
C LEU A 68 -7.19 4.71 -7.10
N ILE A 69 -8.40 5.25 -6.93
CA ILE A 69 -9.21 4.97 -5.73
C ILE A 69 -9.56 3.47 -5.64
N PRO A 70 -10.15 2.83 -6.67
CA PRO A 70 -10.41 1.39 -6.63
C PRO A 70 -9.13 0.57 -6.45
N SER A 71 -8.04 0.95 -7.12
CA SER A 71 -6.76 0.25 -6.99
C SER A 71 -6.21 0.29 -5.57
N CYS A 72 -6.33 1.42 -4.87
CA CYS A 72 -5.91 1.58 -3.47
C CYS A 72 -6.77 0.82 -2.47
N ILE A 73 -7.90 0.24 -2.88
CA ILE A 73 -8.79 -0.56 -2.03
C ILE A 73 -8.65 -2.04 -2.38
N LEU A 74 -8.81 -2.38 -3.66
CA LEU A 74 -8.86 -3.76 -4.13
C LEU A 74 -7.50 -4.45 -4.11
N ILE A 75 -6.44 -3.77 -4.57
CA ILE A 75 -5.12 -4.39 -4.64
C ILE A 75 -4.56 -4.71 -3.24
N PRO A 76 -4.67 -3.82 -2.24
CA PRO A 76 -4.27 -4.15 -0.87
C PRO A 76 -5.10 -5.26 -0.25
N ALA A 77 -6.40 -5.35 -0.56
CA ALA A 77 -7.26 -6.44 -0.09
C ALA A 77 -6.83 -7.79 -0.68
N ILE A 78 -6.62 -7.86 -2.00
CA ILE A 78 -6.13 -9.06 -2.69
C ILE A 78 -4.74 -9.44 -2.17
N SER A 79 -3.85 -8.46 -2.02
CA SER A 79 -2.49 -8.70 -1.52
C SER A 79 -2.50 -9.19 -0.08
N GLY A 80 -3.37 -8.63 0.77
CA GLY A 80 -3.57 -9.08 2.14
C GLY A 80 -4.08 -10.53 2.21
N TYR A 81 -5.00 -10.90 1.34
CA TYR A 81 -5.50 -12.28 1.23
C TYR A 81 -4.38 -13.26 0.82
N LEU A 82 -3.64 -12.94 -0.24
CA LEU A 82 -2.57 -13.80 -0.76
C LEU A 82 -1.34 -13.90 0.14
N SER A 83 -1.14 -12.92 1.03
CA SER A 83 0.01 -12.87 1.93
C SER A 83 -0.37 -13.01 3.41
N ALA A 84 -1.59 -13.46 3.70
CA ALA A 84 -2.08 -13.60 5.06
C ALA A 84 -1.17 -14.54 5.86
N LYS A 85 -0.72 -14.07 7.04
CA LYS A 85 0.09 -14.85 7.99
C LYS A 85 -0.75 -15.20 9.21
N SER A 86 -0.27 -16.13 10.03
CA SER A 86 -0.89 -16.44 11.33
C SER A 86 -0.85 -15.26 12.30
N VAL A 87 0.17 -14.40 12.19
CA VAL A 87 0.31 -13.18 12.98
C VAL A 87 -0.42 -12.02 12.29
N PRO A 88 -1.18 -11.19 13.04
CA PRO A 88 -1.87 -10.04 12.47
C PRO A 88 -0.92 -9.08 11.75
N THR A 89 -1.29 -8.71 10.52
CA THR A 89 -0.62 -7.72 9.69
C THR A 89 -1.46 -6.45 9.66
N CYS A 90 -0.82 -5.30 9.89
CA CYS A 90 -1.46 -3.99 9.80
C CYS A 90 -0.52 -2.99 9.12
N GLY A 91 -1.10 -1.90 8.61
CA GLY A 91 -0.36 -0.75 8.11
C GLY A 91 -0.78 -0.32 6.72
N PHE A 92 -0.77 1.00 6.54
CA PHE A 92 -1.13 1.68 5.28
C PHE A 92 -0.12 1.50 4.14
N SER A 93 0.99 0.82 4.42
CA SER A 93 2.13 0.68 3.52
C SER A 93 1.83 -0.17 2.28
N SER A 94 0.83 -1.05 2.30
CA SER A 94 0.33 -1.75 1.11
C SER A 94 -0.32 -0.77 0.11
N VAL A 95 -1.11 0.20 0.60
CA VAL A 95 -1.68 1.28 -0.22
C VAL A 95 -0.57 2.15 -0.81
N ILE A 96 0.48 2.44 -0.03
CA ILE A 96 1.64 3.17 -0.53
C ILE A 96 2.36 2.39 -1.62
N SER A 97 2.51 1.07 -1.49
CA SER A 97 3.07 0.21 -2.53
C SER A 97 2.25 0.26 -3.82
N VAL A 98 0.91 0.38 -3.73
CA VAL A 98 0.04 0.62 -4.89
C VAL A 98 0.36 1.98 -5.52
N MET A 99 0.38 3.06 -4.75
CA MET A 99 0.71 4.39 -5.27
C MET A 99 2.09 4.42 -5.94
N MET A 100 3.07 3.74 -5.35
CA MET A 100 4.41 3.60 -5.91
C MET A 100 4.42 2.82 -7.23
N GLY A 101 3.68 1.71 -7.33
CA GLY A 101 3.52 0.93 -8.56
C GLY A 101 2.93 1.78 -9.69
N TYR A 102 1.85 2.52 -9.40
CA TYR A 102 1.25 3.43 -10.36
C TYR A 102 2.21 4.57 -10.78
N TYR A 103 2.94 5.18 -9.83
CA TYR A 103 3.88 6.26 -10.14
C TYR A 103 5.00 5.78 -11.07
N LEU A 104 5.62 4.66 -10.72
CA LEU A 104 6.73 4.10 -11.48
C LEU A 104 6.32 3.57 -12.86
N SER A 105 5.06 3.18 -13.06
CA SER A 105 4.54 2.80 -14.38
C SER A 105 4.58 3.93 -15.41
N GLY A 106 4.59 5.19 -14.95
CA GLY A 106 4.69 6.37 -15.81
C GLY A 106 6.10 6.96 -15.91
N CYS A 107 7.08 6.35 -15.24
CA CYS A 107 8.47 6.85 -15.23
C CYS A 107 9.29 6.27 -16.39
N SER A 108 10.42 6.93 -16.69
CA SER A 108 11.39 6.38 -17.66
C SER A 108 12.02 5.08 -17.15
N ARG A 109 12.44 4.21 -18.07
CA ARG A 109 13.10 2.92 -17.74
C ARG A 109 14.29 3.10 -16.80
N LYS A 110 15.07 4.18 -16.97
CA LYS A 110 16.24 4.49 -16.13
C LYS A 110 15.83 4.76 -14.67
N ILE A 111 14.76 5.53 -14.46
CA ILE A 111 14.22 5.83 -13.12
C ILE A 111 13.61 4.57 -12.51
N PHE A 112 12.83 3.83 -13.30
CA PHE A 112 12.21 2.56 -12.87
C PHE A 112 13.25 1.58 -12.34
N VAL A 113 14.31 1.29 -13.10
CA VAL A 113 15.34 0.32 -12.69
C VAL A 113 16.03 0.74 -11.40
N LYS A 114 16.39 2.04 -11.25
CA LYS A 114 16.98 2.55 -10.02
C LYS A 114 16.06 2.39 -8.81
N ALA A 115 14.80 2.77 -8.97
CA ALA A 115 13.80 2.64 -7.91
C ALA A 115 13.56 1.16 -7.57
N LEU A 116 13.48 0.28 -8.57
CA LEU A 116 13.30 -1.16 -8.39
C LEU A 116 14.46 -1.77 -7.60
N CYS A 117 15.71 -1.42 -7.91
CA CYS A 117 16.87 -1.88 -7.15
C CYS A 117 16.79 -1.45 -5.68
N LEU A 118 16.40 -0.20 -5.40
CA LEU A 118 16.21 0.30 -4.03
C LEU A 118 15.07 -0.42 -3.30
N ILE A 119 13.95 -0.68 -3.99
CA ILE A 119 12.81 -1.41 -3.43
C ILE A 119 13.20 -2.85 -3.09
N LEU A 120 13.87 -3.55 -4.01
CA LEU A 120 14.33 -4.92 -3.79
C LEU A 120 15.35 -4.98 -2.65
N PHE A 121 16.30 -4.05 -2.62
CA PHE A 121 17.24 -3.92 -1.52
C PHE A 121 16.51 -3.71 -0.18
N SER A 122 15.53 -2.80 -0.14
CA SER A 122 14.71 -2.56 1.05
C SER A 122 13.96 -3.82 1.48
N TYR A 123 13.35 -4.57 0.55
CA TYR A 123 12.58 -5.78 0.87
C TYR A 123 13.46 -6.93 1.37
N VAL A 124 14.65 -7.11 0.79
CA VAL A 124 15.63 -8.09 1.27
C VAL A 124 16.09 -7.70 2.66
N PHE A 125 16.44 -6.42 2.87
CA PHE A 125 16.86 -5.92 4.17
C PHE A 125 15.77 -6.09 5.23
N THR A 126 14.54 -5.64 4.97
CA THR A 126 13.43 -5.80 5.93
C THR A 126 13.04 -7.25 6.15
N GLY A 127 13.10 -8.10 5.11
CA GLY A 127 12.82 -9.53 5.23
C GLY A 127 13.84 -10.30 6.07
N LEU A 128 15.11 -9.92 6.00
CA LEU A 128 16.18 -10.54 6.78
C LEU A 128 16.20 -10.04 8.24
N PHE A 129 15.92 -8.75 8.47
CA PHE A 129 16.13 -8.12 9.77
C PHE A 129 14.85 -7.75 10.54
N SER A 130 13.66 -7.80 9.92
CA SER A 130 12.39 -7.44 10.56
C SER A 130 11.35 -8.55 10.37
N LYS A 131 11.35 -9.52 11.29
CA LYS A 131 10.40 -10.64 11.29
C LYS A 131 8.93 -10.21 11.40
N GLY A 132 8.67 -8.98 11.87
CA GLY A 132 7.34 -8.40 11.98
C GLY A 132 6.79 -7.79 10.68
N VAL A 133 7.60 -7.68 9.62
CA VAL A 133 7.16 -7.09 8.35
C VAL A 133 6.66 -8.18 7.39
N ASN A 134 5.47 -7.97 6.84
CA ASN A 134 4.94 -8.84 5.81
C ASN A 134 5.44 -8.42 4.42
N THR A 135 6.70 -8.70 4.09
CA THR A 135 7.32 -8.28 2.82
C THR A 135 6.50 -8.68 1.58
N LEU A 136 5.83 -9.84 1.60
CA LEU A 136 5.02 -10.32 0.48
C LEU A 136 3.83 -9.40 0.15
N ILE A 137 3.20 -8.79 1.17
CA ILE A 137 2.07 -7.86 0.94
C ILE A 137 2.50 -6.67 0.08
N HIS A 138 3.73 -6.19 0.27
CA HIS A 138 4.29 -5.07 -0.47
C HIS A 138 4.69 -5.47 -1.88
N VAL A 139 5.24 -6.68 -2.05
CA VAL A 139 5.60 -7.23 -3.37
C VAL A 139 4.34 -7.39 -4.23
N TYR A 140 3.28 -8.00 -3.70
CA TYR A 140 2.02 -8.17 -4.43
C TYR A 140 1.36 -6.82 -4.73
N SER A 141 1.27 -5.94 -3.74
CA SER A 141 0.62 -4.63 -3.91
C SER A 141 1.32 -3.79 -4.99
N PHE A 142 2.66 -3.76 -4.95
CA PHE A 142 3.46 -3.06 -5.95
C PHE A 142 3.31 -3.67 -7.34
N SER A 143 3.47 -5.00 -7.46
CA SER A 143 3.49 -5.69 -8.75
C SER A 143 2.13 -5.63 -9.45
N PHE A 144 1.04 -5.89 -8.73
CA PHE A 144 -0.31 -5.79 -9.29
C PHE A 144 -0.63 -4.36 -9.70
N SER A 145 -0.26 -3.36 -8.90
CA SER A 145 -0.50 -1.97 -9.26
C SER A 145 0.32 -1.55 -10.48
N TYR A 146 1.60 -1.92 -10.55
CA TYR A 146 2.44 -1.59 -11.70
C TYR A 146 1.87 -2.18 -12.99
N ILE A 147 1.53 -3.47 -13.00
CA ILE A 147 0.98 -4.16 -14.17
C ILE A 147 -0.35 -3.53 -14.60
N THR A 148 -1.29 -3.38 -13.68
CA THR A 148 -2.61 -2.80 -13.99
C THR A 148 -2.51 -1.34 -14.41
N SER A 149 -1.55 -0.57 -13.89
CA SER A 149 -1.31 0.81 -14.30
C SER A 149 -0.73 0.91 -15.71
N VAL A 150 0.18 0.01 -16.10
CA VAL A 150 0.67 -0.07 -17.49
C VAL A 150 -0.48 -0.37 -18.46
N ILE A 151 -1.38 -1.28 -18.09
CA ILE A 151 -2.57 -1.60 -18.89
C ILE A 151 -3.50 -0.38 -18.99
N TYR A 152 -3.84 0.24 -17.86
CA TYR A 152 -4.67 1.43 -17.79
C TYR A 152 -4.15 2.56 -18.70
N ARG A 153 -2.85 2.88 -18.60
CA ARG A 153 -2.23 3.92 -19.44
C ARG A 153 -2.30 3.60 -20.93
N LYS A 154 -2.07 2.35 -21.31
CA LYS A 154 -2.22 1.90 -22.71
C LYS A 154 -3.65 2.08 -23.20
N LEU A 155 -4.64 1.72 -22.40
CA LEU A 155 -6.07 1.90 -22.73
C LEU A 155 -6.42 3.38 -22.88
N CYS A 156 -5.97 4.25 -21.97
CA CYS A 156 -6.18 5.70 -22.09
C CYS A 156 -5.58 6.26 -23.38
N CYS A 157 -4.36 5.86 -23.74
CA CYS A 157 -3.74 6.29 -25.00
C CYS A 157 -4.49 5.81 -26.25
N LEU A 158 -5.14 4.64 -26.19
CA LEU A 158 -5.94 4.10 -27.29
C LEU A 158 -7.28 4.84 -27.44
N LEU A 159 -7.92 5.20 -26.32
CA LEU A 159 -9.21 5.91 -26.30
C LEU A 159 -9.11 7.42 -26.60
N GLN A 160 -7.89 7.97 -26.58
CA GLN A 160 -7.60 9.36 -26.94
C GLN A 160 -7.21 9.54 -28.42
N ARG A 161 -7.16 8.44 -29.19
CA ARG A 161 -7.00 8.44 -30.66
C ARG A 161 -8.35 8.23 -31.31
#